data_AF-A0A6P8E6D5-F1
#
_entry.id   AF-A0A6P8E6D5-F1
#
_cell.length_a   1.000
_cell.length_b   1.000
_cell.length_c   1.000
_cell.angle_alpha   90.00
_cell.angle_beta   90.00
_cell.angle_gamma   90.00
#
_symmetry.space_group_name_H-M   'P 1'
#
loop_
_entity.id
_entity.type
_entity.pdbx_description
1 polymer ?
#
loop_
_entity_poly.entity_id
_entity_poly.type
_entity_poly.pdbx_seq_one_letter_code
_entity_poly.pdbx_strand_id
1 'polypeptide(L)'
;MEIKDNAGPSSSSSNPLLLRLQNILKSIESRDISQSEKSVSELAEFLDSASESVATSSNSVNEDVCNNAIEMLMHTLAYICSPSVKEEVIDALSFILPKEVCKFSRASSMFSTIAESIVEQLVLTCNPRDMLTILCEALNSSGEKVNASLYLNPLLGGISKVLLSIKRRQLEQTKVAIPVILQALKQASLELDDEVENLENLFGRAIDIADSIRTIHQKLVCITFMHLTAPVILQNYSTCHVDPILMCSSQQEDVSRVKLRALLGLYILQIMAFVSLSIGDRSPNCLPLVSQLSCFFHHCQLSYVSLLSGSVMDNLTGFIEEDDDDVQSCFSNVELGASLSVIWGYISDDVAQSAKEDLGAVENVLRHDQTKRWRAIGMLKHIFSSADLPWRLKEHAIDFLFCITEGDILRGSDGEHPDFLSFLPSLFAALQGIQMVIIYSPDAPLRKKAYDALKRVLADIPTSQRFDMLKALVMHSNSPSMTAILLDCVREEMRREANQRAKKGPFWRSILELVELVLRPSKGGPPALPEETDAVTSLFPHLPPSVPLYTVSSKLQTPNE
;
A
#
# COMPACT_ATOMS: atom_id res chain seq x y z
N MET A 1 33.77 -18.13 -74.55
CA MET A 1 33.30 -18.93 -73.41
C MET A 1 33.41 -18.02 -72.21
N GLU A 2 32.27 -17.48 -71.81
CA GLU A 2 32.11 -16.34 -70.91
C GLU A 2 32.56 -16.69 -69.48
N ILE A 3 33.36 -15.81 -68.89
CA ILE A 3 33.43 -15.64 -67.44
C ILE A 3 32.58 -14.41 -67.17
N LYS A 4 31.41 -14.61 -66.57
CA LYS A 4 30.46 -13.55 -66.24
C LYS A 4 30.77 -13.04 -64.84
N ASP A 5 31.18 -11.78 -64.80
CA ASP A 5 31.17 -10.92 -63.62
C ASP A 5 29.77 -10.92 -62.98
N ASN A 6 29.70 -11.05 -61.66
CA ASN A 6 28.63 -10.45 -60.87
C ASN A 6 29.05 -10.30 -59.39
N ALA A 7 29.94 -9.36 -59.12
CA ALA A 7 30.08 -8.76 -57.80
C ALA A 7 29.41 -7.38 -57.85
N GLY A 8 28.09 -7.37 -57.70
CA GLY A 8 27.36 -6.15 -57.37
C GLY A 8 27.60 -5.80 -55.90
N PRO A 9 27.75 -4.51 -55.54
CA PRO A 9 27.76 -4.10 -54.15
C PRO A 9 26.34 -4.30 -53.61
N SER A 10 26.17 -5.19 -52.63
CA SER A 10 24.95 -5.28 -51.83
C SER A 10 24.89 -4.05 -50.91
N SER A 11 24.45 -2.91 -51.45
CA SER A 11 24.18 -1.69 -50.70
C SER A 11 22.68 -1.49 -50.48
N SER A 12 22.33 -1.24 -49.21
CA SER A 12 21.10 -0.66 -48.67
C SER A 12 19.79 -1.44 -48.78
N SER A 13 19.52 -2.34 -47.84
CA SER A 13 18.13 -2.59 -47.40
C SER A 13 17.67 -1.37 -46.61
N SER A 14 16.95 -0.45 -47.25
CA SER A 14 16.45 0.75 -46.57
C SER A 14 15.28 0.37 -45.68
N ASN A 15 15.44 0.47 -44.35
CA ASN A 15 14.37 0.22 -43.38
C ASN A 15 13.17 1.14 -43.68
N PRO A 16 11.99 0.59 -44.06
CA PRO A 16 10.85 1.39 -44.49
C PRO A 16 10.23 2.19 -43.34
N LEU A 17 10.31 1.71 -42.09
CA LEU A 17 9.86 2.45 -40.91
C LEU A 17 10.73 3.67 -40.68
N LEU A 18 12.05 3.52 -40.84
CA LEU A 18 13.02 4.60 -40.68
C LEU A 18 12.79 5.73 -41.69
N LEU A 19 12.57 5.39 -42.96
CA LEU A 19 12.29 6.38 -44.01
C LEU A 19 10.99 7.15 -43.73
N ARG A 20 9.95 6.46 -43.25
CA ARG A 20 8.68 7.10 -42.89
C ARG A 20 8.84 8.02 -41.68
N LEU A 21 9.53 7.57 -40.64
CA LEU A 21 9.85 8.39 -39.45
C LEU A 21 10.58 9.68 -39.86
N GLN A 22 11.62 9.57 -40.68
CA GLN A 22 12.40 10.73 -41.13
C GLN A 22 11.56 11.76 -41.88
N ASN A 23 10.58 11.32 -42.67
CA ASN A 23 9.68 12.22 -43.38
C ASN A 23 8.72 12.94 -42.42
N ILE A 24 8.18 12.23 -41.43
CA ILE A 24 7.30 12.82 -40.41
C ILE A 24 8.07 13.86 -39.58
N LEU A 25 9.26 13.51 -39.08
CA LEU A 25 10.10 14.43 -38.28
C LEU A 25 10.47 15.70 -39.06
N LYS A 26 10.82 15.58 -40.35
CA LYS A 26 11.07 16.76 -41.21
C LYS A 26 9.85 17.65 -41.39
N SER A 27 8.65 17.06 -41.42
CA SER A 27 7.40 17.82 -41.52
C SER A 27 7.10 18.61 -40.25
N ILE A 28 7.45 18.06 -39.08
CA ILE A 28 7.30 18.74 -37.78
C ILE A 28 8.21 19.98 -37.69
N GLU A 29 9.41 19.92 -38.27
CA GLU A 29 10.35 21.06 -38.33
C GLU A 29 9.87 22.23 -39.21
N SER A 30 8.80 22.04 -40.00
CA SER A 30 8.24 23.09 -40.84
C SER A 30 7.66 24.23 -40.00
N ARG A 31 7.69 25.46 -40.53
CA ARG A 31 7.24 26.67 -39.79
C ARG A 31 5.71 26.84 -39.72
N ASP A 32 4.94 25.97 -40.35
CA ASP A 32 3.47 26.07 -40.34
C ASP A 32 2.92 25.28 -39.15
N ILE A 33 2.38 26.00 -38.16
CA ILE A 33 1.84 25.44 -36.91
C ILE A 33 0.78 24.37 -37.20
N SER A 34 -0.12 24.62 -38.16
CA SER A 34 -1.19 23.69 -38.49
C SER A 34 -0.69 22.39 -39.14
N GLN A 35 0.40 22.48 -39.91
CA GLN A 35 1.06 21.31 -40.49
C GLN A 35 1.87 20.56 -39.43
N SER A 36 2.53 21.27 -38.53
CA SER A 36 3.28 20.70 -37.41
C SER A 36 2.36 19.90 -36.48
N GLU A 37 1.23 20.45 -36.04
CA GLU A 37 0.24 19.75 -35.20
C GLU A 37 -0.29 18.48 -35.88
N LYS A 38 -0.62 18.55 -37.17
CA LYS A 38 -1.06 17.38 -37.94
C LYS A 38 0.01 16.31 -38.03
N SER A 39 1.27 16.69 -38.25
CA SER A 39 2.40 15.77 -38.30
C SER A 39 2.74 15.16 -36.94
N VAL A 40 2.51 15.87 -35.84
CA VAL A 40 2.64 15.34 -34.47
C VAL A 40 1.59 14.25 -34.20
N SER A 41 0.35 14.45 -34.63
CA SER A 41 -0.69 13.40 -34.56
C SER A 41 -0.37 12.22 -35.48
N GLU A 42 0.14 12.47 -36.69
CA GLU A 42 0.59 11.42 -37.61
C GLU A 42 1.74 10.59 -37.00
N LEU A 43 2.65 11.23 -36.26
CA LEU A 43 3.71 10.54 -35.54
C LEU A 43 3.14 9.62 -34.46
N ALA A 44 2.15 10.08 -33.70
CA ALA A 44 1.51 9.28 -32.66
C ALA A 44 0.86 8.02 -33.24
N GLU A 45 0.05 8.17 -34.28
CA GLU A 45 -0.59 7.03 -34.97
C GLU A 45 0.43 6.06 -35.57
N PHE A 46 1.52 6.59 -36.13
CA PHE A 46 2.60 5.78 -36.69
C PHE A 46 3.32 4.95 -35.61
N LEU A 47 3.66 5.56 -34.47
CA LEU A 47 4.33 4.86 -33.37
C LEU A 47 3.41 3.82 -32.72
N ASP A 48 2.12 4.12 -32.56
CA ASP A 48 1.14 3.18 -32.01
C ASP A 48 1.00 1.95 -32.92
N SER A 49 0.82 2.17 -34.23
CA SER A 49 0.74 1.08 -35.21
C SER A 49 2.00 0.24 -35.26
N ALA A 50 3.18 0.88 -35.18
CA ALA A 50 4.46 0.17 -35.11
C ALA A 50 4.56 -0.65 -33.81
N SER A 51 4.13 -0.12 -32.67
CA SER A 51 4.11 -0.85 -31.41
C SER A 51 3.20 -2.08 -31.45
N GLU A 52 2.02 -1.98 -32.05
CA GLU A 52 1.09 -3.12 -32.21
C GLU A 52 1.67 -4.21 -33.12
N SER A 53 2.37 -3.81 -34.18
CA SER A 53 3.04 -4.77 -35.07
C SER A 53 4.14 -5.55 -34.35
N VAL A 54 4.88 -4.90 -33.43
CA VAL A 54 5.90 -5.55 -32.61
C VAL A 54 5.25 -6.49 -31.58
N ALA A 55 4.19 -6.05 -30.92
CA ALA A 55 3.47 -6.87 -29.93
C ALA A 55 2.83 -8.13 -30.52
N THR A 56 2.42 -8.10 -31.79
CA THR A 56 1.86 -9.27 -32.49
C THR A 56 2.92 -10.23 -33.02
N SER A 57 4.11 -9.72 -33.36
CA SER A 57 5.22 -10.49 -33.93
C SER A 57 6.13 -11.16 -32.90
N SER A 58 6.11 -10.71 -31.64
CA SER A 58 6.80 -11.38 -30.51
C SER A 58 6.32 -12.83 -30.33
N ASN A 59 5.08 -13.13 -30.71
CA ASN A 59 4.52 -14.50 -30.68
C ASN A 59 4.96 -15.37 -31.87
N SER A 60 5.59 -14.80 -32.90
CA SER A 60 5.97 -15.49 -34.13
C SER A 60 7.34 -15.04 -34.66
N VAL A 61 8.38 -15.02 -33.82
CA VAL A 61 9.83 -14.82 -34.14
C VAL A 61 10.11 -14.10 -35.47
N ASN A 62 9.55 -12.90 -35.67
CA ASN A 62 9.80 -12.13 -36.89
C ASN A 62 10.85 -11.06 -36.55
N GLU A 63 12.10 -11.52 -36.41
CA GLU A 63 13.24 -10.75 -35.90
C GLU A 63 13.46 -9.45 -36.67
N ASP A 64 13.15 -9.43 -37.97
CA ASP A 64 13.23 -8.26 -38.84
C ASP A 64 12.30 -7.12 -38.39
N VAL A 65 11.09 -7.42 -37.90
CA VAL A 65 10.13 -6.40 -37.43
C VAL A 65 10.67 -5.74 -36.17
N CYS A 66 11.18 -6.54 -35.23
CA CYS A 66 11.79 -6.05 -34.00
C CYS A 66 13.04 -5.20 -34.29
N ASN A 67 13.93 -5.67 -35.16
CA ASN A 67 15.15 -4.94 -35.53
C ASN A 67 14.83 -3.60 -36.21
N ASN A 68 13.85 -3.58 -37.11
CA ASN A 68 13.42 -2.34 -37.77
C ASN A 68 12.84 -1.33 -36.77
N ALA A 69 12.07 -1.79 -35.78
CA ALA A 69 11.51 -0.93 -34.73
C ALA A 69 12.59 -0.44 -33.74
N ILE A 70 13.57 -1.26 -33.40
CA ILE A 70 14.73 -0.85 -32.59
C ILE A 70 15.50 0.27 -33.30
N GLU A 71 15.82 0.10 -34.58
CA GLU A 71 16.52 1.11 -35.37
C GLU A 71 15.71 2.42 -35.44
N MET A 72 14.39 2.32 -35.61
CA MET A 72 13.47 3.47 -35.60
C MET A 72 13.54 4.23 -34.26
N LEU A 73 13.42 3.55 -33.12
CA LEU A 73 13.48 4.20 -31.81
C LEU A 73 14.86 4.77 -31.49
N MET A 74 15.94 4.08 -31.87
CA MET A 74 17.30 4.59 -31.76
C MET A 74 17.50 5.85 -32.61
N HIS A 75 16.89 5.91 -33.80
CA HIS A 75 16.91 7.11 -34.62
C HIS A 75 16.10 8.26 -33.97
N THR A 76 14.94 7.97 -33.37
CA THR A 76 14.20 8.96 -32.58
C THR A 76 15.05 9.52 -31.44
N LEU A 77 15.74 8.65 -30.69
CA LEU A 77 16.67 9.04 -29.63
C LEU A 77 17.82 9.91 -30.18
N ALA A 78 18.46 9.49 -31.26
CA ALA A 78 19.55 10.24 -31.88
C ALA A 78 19.07 11.63 -32.38
N TYR A 79 17.84 11.69 -32.89
CA TYR A 79 17.23 12.93 -33.36
C TYR A 79 17.01 13.92 -32.20
N ILE A 80 16.36 13.51 -31.11
CA ILE A 80 16.12 14.40 -29.95
C ILE A 80 17.41 14.79 -29.22
N CYS A 81 18.46 13.96 -29.28
CA CYS A 81 19.79 14.29 -28.77
C CYS A 81 20.56 15.28 -29.66
N SER A 82 20.12 15.51 -30.90
CA SER A 82 20.86 16.35 -31.83
C SER A 82 20.74 17.83 -31.44
N PRO A 83 21.87 18.55 -31.30
CA PRO A 83 21.85 19.98 -30.94
C PRO A 83 21.27 20.86 -32.06
N SER A 84 21.01 20.29 -33.24
CA SER A 84 20.39 21.00 -34.38
C SER A 84 18.87 21.13 -34.26
N VAL A 85 18.23 20.30 -33.44
CA VAL A 85 16.77 20.31 -33.28
C VAL A 85 16.39 21.49 -32.38
N LYS A 86 15.38 22.24 -32.80
CA LYS A 86 14.92 23.41 -32.05
C LYS A 86 14.12 22.99 -30.83
N GLU A 87 14.19 23.81 -29.78
CA GLU A 87 13.44 23.61 -28.53
C GLU A 87 11.93 23.47 -28.79
N GLU A 88 11.35 24.26 -29.71
CA GLU A 88 9.91 24.16 -30.00
C GLU A 88 9.50 22.80 -30.59
N VAL A 89 10.40 22.16 -31.33
CA VAL A 89 10.17 20.82 -31.88
C VAL A 89 10.29 19.78 -30.78
N ILE A 90 11.27 19.92 -29.88
CA ILE A 90 11.43 19.03 -28.72
C ILE A 90 10.20 19.14 -27.80
N ASP A 91 9.71 20.34 -27.54
CA ASP A 91 8.51 20.58 -26.74
C ASP A 91 7.27 19.92 -27.38
N ALA A 92 7.06 20.08 -28.68
CA ALA A 92 5.97 19.43 -29.41
C ALA A 92 6.05 17.90 -29.33
N LEU A 93 7.26 17.35 -29.48
CA LEU A 93 7.50 15.91 -29.36
C LEU A 93 7.31 15.40 -27.94
N SER A 94 7.59 16.21 -26.92
CA SER A 94 7.47 15.82 -25.52
C SER A 94 6.04 15.42 -25.13
N PHE A 95 5.01 16.00 -25.76
CA PHE A 95 3.61 15.65 -25.49
C PHE A 95 3.22 14.25 -25.98
N ILE A 96 3.93 13.70 -26.97
CA ILE A 96 3.58 12.44 -27.63
C ILE A 96 4.55 11.32 -27.24
N LEU A 97 5.85 11.60 -27.34
CA LEU A 97 6.87 10.56 -27.27
C LEU A 97 6.80 9.71 -25.99
N PRO A 98 6.71 10.26 -24.76
CA PRO A 98 6.70 9.45 -23.55
C PRO A 98 5.61 8.38 -23.55
N LYS A 99 4.39 8.74 -23.97
CA LYS A 99 3.26 7.81 -24.04
C LYS A 99 3.48 6.77 -25.14
N GLU A 100 3.89 7.19 -26.33
CA GLU A 100 3.94 6.33 -27.50
C GLU A 100 5.14 5.37 -27.49
N VAL A 101 6.34 5.84 -27.11
CA VAL A 101 7.54 5.00 -27.09
C VAL A 101 7.50 3.96 -25.97
N CYS A 102 6.85 4.24 -24.84
CA CYS A 102 6.68 3.28 -23.76
C CYS A 102 5.78 2.10 -24.16
N LYS A 103 4.96 2.22 -25.21
CA LYS A 103 4.13 1.11 -25.68
C LYS A 103 4.96 -0.08 -26.18
N PHE A 104 6.15 0.19 -26.71
CA PHE A 104 7.10 -0.82 -27.17
C PHE A 104 7.70 -1.64 -26.03
N SER A 105 7.74 -1.10 -24.81
CA SER A 105 8.33 -1.77 -23.64
C SER A 105 7.63 -3.09 -23.28
N ARG A 106 6.39 -3.30 -23.77
CA ARG A 106 5.65 -4.56 -23.63
C ARG A 106 6.28 -5.73 -24.38
N ALA A 107 7.11 -5.46 -25.39
CA ALA A 107 7.64 -6.49 -26.27
C ALA A 107 8.98 -7.08 -25.80
N SER A 108 9.86 -6.28 -25.20
CA SER A 108 11.14 -6.75 -24.64
C SER A 108 11.78 -5.73 -23.70
N SER A 109 12.70 -6.20 -22.85
CA SER A 109 13.53 -5.35 -21.98
C SER A 109 14.43 -4.38 -22.76
N MET A 110 14.85 -4.74 -23.98
CA MET A 110 15.60 -3.85 -24.87
C MET A 110 14.75 -2.63 -25.29
N PHE A 111 13.49 -2.85 -25.66
CA PHE A 111 12.57 -1.74 -25.96
C PHE A 111 12.32 -0.86 -24.72
N SER A 112 12.20 -1.46 -23.54
CA SER A 112 12.08 -0.73 -22.28
C SER A 112 13.29 0.19 -22.03
N THR A 113 14.51 -0.31 -22.25
CA THR A 113 15.76 0.46 -22.08
C THR A 113 15.84 1.65 -23.05
N ILE A 114 15.44 1.46 -24.31
CA ILE A 114 15.43 2.54 -25.31
C ILE A 114 14.36 3.57 -24.97
N ALA A 115 13.15 3.13 -24.58
CA ALA A 115 12.08 4.02 -24.15
C ALA A 115 12.51 4.86 -22.92
N GLU A 116 13.16 4.24 -21.95
CA GLU A 116 13.73 4.94 -20.79
C GLU A 116 14.77 5.97 -21.21
N SER A 117 15.67 5.63 -22.14
CA SER A 117 16.65 6.58 -22.66
C SER A 117 15.99 7.79 -23.35
N ILE A 118 14.91 7.58 -24.11
CA ILE A 118 14.15 8.66 -24.75
C ILE A 118 13.48 9.55 -23.71
N VAL A 119 12.79 8.95 -22.73
CA VAL A 119 12.13 9.70 -21.65
C VAL A 119 13.16 10.51 -20.88
N GLU A 120 14.30 9.92 -20.52
CA GLU A 120 15.39 10.61 -19.81
C GLU A 120 15.91 11.83 -20.56
N GLN A 121 16.07 11.74 -21.88
CA GLN A 121 16.51 12.90 -22.67
C GLN A 121 15.46 14.02 -22.62
N LEU A 122 14.18 13.70 -22.74
CA LEU A 122 13.10 14.69 -22.62
C LEU A 122 13.08 15.33 -21.23
N VAL A 123 13.32 14.55 -20.17
CA VAL A 123 13.44 15.05 -18.79
C VAL A 123 14.60 16.04 -18.62
N LEU A 124 15.69 15.86 -19.38
CA LEU A 124 16.84 16.75 -19.33
C LEU A 124 16.65 18.04 -20.15
N THR A 125 15.91 17.97 -21.25
CA THR A 125 15.77 19.08 -22.21
C THR A 125 14.54 19.94 -21.95
N CYS A 126 13.41 19.36 -21.55
CA CYS A 126 12.13 20.06 -21.44
C CYS A 126 11.97 20.78 -20.09
N ASN A 127 10.97 21.67 -20.02
CA ASN A 127 10.58 22.29 -18.75
C ASN A 127 10.13 21.21 -17.74
N PRO A 128 10.73 21.13 -16.54
CA PRO A 128 10.47 20.03 -15.61
C PRO A 128 9.04 20.02 -15.05
N ARG A 129 8.33 21.16 -15.02
CA ARG A 129 6.93 21.18 -14.55
C ARG A 129 5.99 20.63 -15.61
N ASP A 130 6.17 21.07 -16.85
CA ASP A 130 5.37 20.61 -17.97
C ASP A 130 5.63 19.12 -18.21
N MET A 131 6.90 18.69 -18.11
CA MET A 131 7.28 17.28 -18.20
C MET A 131 6.66 16.42 -17.09
N LEU A 132 6.56 16.92 -15.85
CA LEU A 132 5.88 16.18 -14.78
C LEU A 132 4.41 15.94 -15.12
N THR A 133 3.71 16.98 -15.61
CA THR A 133 2.31 16.88 -16.03
C THR A 133 2.14 15.90 -17.19
N ILE A 134 2.99 16.01 -18.21
CA ILE A 134 2.97 15.11 -19.38
C ILE A 134 3.18 13.65 -18.97
N LEU A 135 4.17 13.37 -18.11
CA LEU A 135 4.41 12.00 -17.63
C LEU A 135 3.23 11.48 -16.79
N CYS A 136 2.63 12.32 -15.95
CA CYS A 136 1.43 11.93 -15.18
C CYS A 136 0.23 11.66 -16.10
N GLU A 137 0.04 12.44 -17.16
CA GLU A 137 -0.99 12.18 -18.17
C GLU A 137 -0.74 10.88 -18.92
N ALA A 138 0.51 10.62 -19.32
CA ALA A 138 0.91 9.38 -19.96
C ALA A 138 0.68 8.16 -19.05
N LEU A 139 0.94 8.28 -17.75
CA LEU A 139 0.62 7.26 -16.74
C LEU A 139 -0.90 7.01 -16.66
N ASN A 140 -1.72 8.06 -16.50
CA ASN A 140 -3.17 7.91 -16.39
C ASN A 140 -3.82 7.28 -17.63
N SER A 141 -3.24 7.49 -18.81
CA SER A 141 -3.73 6.92 -20.06
C SER A 141 -3.47 5.42 -20.24
N SER A 142 -2.81 4.75 -19.28
CA SER A 142 -2.38 3.34 -19.41
C SER A 142 -3.46 2.31 -19.08
N GLY A 143 -4.63 2.73 -18.57
CA GLY A 143 -5.60 1.91 -17.83
C GLY A 143 -6.34 0.77 -18.55
N GLU A 144 -5.85 0.26 -19.69
CA GLU A 144 -6.55 -0.79 -20.46
C GLU A 144 -5.65 -1.95 -20.94
N LYS A 145 -4.40 -2.10 -20.49
CA LYS A 145 -3.43 -2.90 -21.28
C LYS A 145 -2.64 -3.95 -20.48
N VAL A 146 -2.75 -5.20 -20.93
CA VAL A 146 -1.88 -6.36 -20.61
C VAL A 146 -0.40 -5.95 -20.55
N ASN A 147 0.31 -6.42 -19.52
CA ASN A 147 1.70 -6.06 -19.20
C ASN A 147 1.89 -4.57 -18.87
N ALA A 148 0.99 -4.00 -18.06
CA ALA A 148 1.07 -2.61 -17.61
C ALA A 148 2.41 -2.29 -16.91
N SER A 149 2.99 -3.21 -16.14
CA SER A 149 4.24 -2.99 -15.38
C SER A 149 5.40 -2.54 -16.27
N LEU A 150 5.65 -3.24 -17.38
CA LEU A 150 6.75 -2.92 -18.31
C LEU A 150 6.56 -1.59 -19.03
N TYR A 151 5.31 -1.22 -19.33
CA TYR A 151 4.97 0.09 -19.91
C TYR A 151 5.21 1.23 -18.91
N LEU A 152 4.92 1.01 -17.63
CA LEU A 152 5.01 2.05 -16.61
C LEU A 152 6.45 2.32 -16.17
N ASN A 153 7.35 1.35 -16.26
CA ASN A 153 8.72 1.48 -15.74
C ASN A 153 9.47 2.71 -16.28
N PRO A 154 9.52 2.98 -17.60
CA PRO A 154 10.20 4.17 -18.11
C PRO A 154 9.52 5.48 -17.66
N LEU A 155 8.19 5.50 -17.54
CA LEU A 155 7.44 6.68 -17.09
C LEU A 155 7.71 6.99 -15.61
N LEU A 156 7.66 5.97 -14.74
CA LEU A 156 7.97 6.10 -13.32
C LEU A 156 9.43 6.51 -13.09
N GLY A 157 10.36 5.94 -13.85
CA GLY A 157 11.77 6.35 -13.87
C GLY A 157 11.98 7.78 -14.35
N GLY A 158 11.20 8.22 -15.35
CA GLY A 158 11.17 9.62 -15.78
C GLY A 158 10.68 10.55 -14.65
N ILE A 159 9.59 10.18 -13.97
CA ILE A 159 9.02 10.97 -12.89
C ILE A 159 9.98 11.13 -11.72
N SER A 160 10.66 10.06 -11.30
CA SER A 160 11.65 10.15 -10.21
C SER A 160 12.73 11.19 -10.53
N LYS A 161 13.23 11.19 -11.78
CA LYS A 161 14.22 12.18 -12.25
C LYS A 161 13.64 13.59 -12.40
N VAL A 162 12.44 13.76 -12.94
CA VAL A 162 11.78 15.07 -13.11
C VAL A 162 11.56 15.75 -11.76
N LEU A 163 11.11 15.01 -10.75
CA LEU A 163 10.89 15.55 -9.40
C LEU A 163 12.15 16.24 -8.85
N LEU A 164 13.33 15.66 -9.11
CA LEU A 164 14.63 16.23 -8.70
C LEU A 164 14.99 17.52 -9.46
N SER A 165 14.51 17.68 -10.69
CA SER A 165 14.76 18.83 -11.56
C SER A 165 13.87 20.03 -11.25
N ILE A 166 12.75 19.84 -10.54
CA ILE A 166 11.84 20.92 -10.15
C ILE A 166 12.50 21.80 -9.07
N LYS A 167 12.62 23.10 -9.34
CA LYS A 167 13.28 24.07 -8.43
C LYS A 167 12.34 24.85 -7.52
N ARG A 168 11.04 24.91 -7.82
CA ARG A 168 10.06 25.77 -7.14
C ARG A 168 8.75 25.03 -6.92
N ARG A 169 8.11 25.24 -5.78
CA ARG A 169 6.83 24.60 -5.39
C ARG A 169 6.93 23.06 -5.36
N GLN A 170 8.05 22.53 -4.87
CA GLN A 170 8.34 21.11 -4.93
C GLN A 170 7.30 20.27 -4.18
N LEU A 171 6.83 20.76 -3.03
CA LEU A 171 5.76 20.10 -2.27
C LEU A 171 4.47 20.02 -3.08
N GLU A 172 4.02 21.12 -3.67
CA GLU A 172 2.76 21.18 -4.42
C GLU A 172 2.83 20.28 -5.66
N GLN A 173 3.94 20.30 -6.39
CA GLN A 173 4.13 19.44 -7.56
C GLN A 173 4.16 17.95 -7.18
N THR A 174 4.86 17.61 -6.09
CA THR A 174 4.88 16.22 -5.58
C THR A 174 3.49 15.79 -5.13
N LYS A 175 2.77 16.64 -4.38
CA LYS A 175 1.42 16.36 -3.89
C LYS A 175 0.45 16.03 -5.03
N VAL A 176 0.51 16.77 -6.15
CA VAL A 176 -0.35 16.54 -7.32
C VAL A 176 0.01 15.25 -8.07
N ALA A 177 1.29 14.89 -8.14
CA ALA A 177 1.72 13.70 -8.87
C ALA A 177 1.42 12.38 -8.12
N ILE A 178 1.44 12.39 -6.79
CA ILE A 178 1.34 11.17 -5.97
C ILE A 178 0.05 10.37 -6.20
N PRO A 179 -1.16 10.97 -6.22
CA PRO A 179 -2.39 10.23 -6.49
C PRO A 179 -2.35 9.47 -7.82
N VAL A 180 -1.86 10.12 -8.87
CA VAL A 180 -1.72 9.53 -10.21
C VAL A 180 -0.73 8.35 -10.19
N ILE A 181 0.42 8.52 -9.55
CA ILE A 181 1.43 7.47 -9.41
C ILE A 181 0.85 6.26 -8.65
N LEU A 182 0.19 6.51 -7.51
CA LEU A 182 -0.37 5.45 -6.67
C LEU A 182 -1.52 4.72 -7.37
N GLN A 183 -2.35 5.42 -8.15
CA GLN A 183 -3.40 4.81 -8.94
C GLN A 183 -2.83 3.88 -10.03
N ALA A 184 -1.83 4.35 -10.78
CA ALA A 184 -1.16 3.55 -11.80
C ALA A 184 -0.47 2.31 -11.19
N LEU A 185 0.23 2.47 -10.07
CA LEU A 185 0.86 1.36 -9.34
C LEU A 185 -0.16 0.35 -8.83
N LYS A 186 -1.30 0.83 -8.29
CA LYS A 186 -2.39 -0.05 -7.84
C LYS A 186 -2.92 -0.90 -8.99
N GLN A 187 -3.24 -0.27 -10.13
CA GLN A 187 -3.73 -0.99 -11.31
C GLN A 187 -2.72 -2.02 -11.80
N ALA A 188 -1.46 -1.62 -11.96
CA ALA A 188 -0.40 -2.52 -12.39
C ALA A 188 -0.18 -3.69 -11.41
N SER A 189 -0.26 -3.43 -10.10
CA SER A 189 -0.08 -4.47 -9.06
C SER A 189 -1.14 -5.57 -9.09
N LEU A 190 -2.34 -5.27 -9.60
CA LEU A 190 -3.43 -6.23 -9.77
C LEU A 190 -3.28 -7.08 -11.04
N GLU A 191 -2.53 -6.58 -12.02
CA GLU A 191 -2.28 -7.23 -13.31
C GLU A 191 -0.94 -7.97 -13.37
N LEU A 192 -0.14 -7.92 -12.29
CA LEU A 192 1.13 -8.61 -12.24
C LEU A 192 0.93 -10.11 -12.44
N ASP A 193 1.63 -10.62 -13.43
CA ASP A 193 1.78 -12.04 -13.66
C ASP A 193 2.75 -12.65 -12.63
N ASP A 194 2.85 -13.96 -12.67
CA ASP A 194 3.69 -14.78 -11.81
C ASP A 194 5.22 -14.58 -12.06
N GLU A 195 5.66 -13.44 -12.61
CA GLU A 195 7.07 -13.15 -12.91
C GLU A 195 7.68 -12.22 -11.84
N VAL A 196 8.75 -12.70 -11.17
CA VAL A 196 9.41 -11.96 -10.09
C VAL A 196 10.07 -10.66 -10.58
N GLU A 197 10.61 -10.68 -11.80
CA GLU A 197 11.28 -9.53 -12.40
C GLU A 197 10.32 -8.34 -12.62
N ASN A 198 9.06 -8.60 -12.98
CA ASN A 198 8.06 -7.55 -13.18
C ASN A 198 7.70 -6.84 -11.87
N LEU A 199 7.65 -7.59 -10.77
CA LEU A 199 7.42 -7.07 -9.42
C LEU A 199 8.60 -6.20 -8.94
N GLU A 200 9.82 -6.70 -9.06
CA GLU A 200 11.04 -6.00 -8.67
C GLU A 200 11.23 -4.71 -9.47
N ASN A 201 11.02 -4.75 -10.78
CA ASN A 201 11.14 -3.57 -11.62
C ASN A 201 10.10 -2.50 -11.27
N LEU A 202 8.81 -2.89 -11.14
CA LEU A 202 7.74 -1.94 -10.85
C LEU A 202 7.93 -1.24 -9.50
N PHE A 203 8.16 -2.03 -8.45
CA PHE A 203 8.31 -1.48 -7.10
C PHE A 203 9.69 -0.87 -6.86
N GLY A 204 10.72 -1.30 -7.59
CA GLY A 204 12.01 -0.60 -7.66
C GLY A 204 11.84 0.84 -8.14
N ARG A 205 11.04 1.08 -9.19
CA ARG A 205 10.74 2.45 -9.64
C ARG A 205 9.91 3.26 -8.64
N ALA A 206 9.01 2.61 -7.90
CA ALA A 206 8.31 3.27 -6.80
C ALA A 206 9.29 3.70 -5.69
N ILE A 207 10.30 2.88 -5.39
CA ILE A 207 11.36 3.22 -4.43
C ILE A 207 12.23 4.38 -4.96
N ASP A 208 12.56 4.42 -6.25
CA ASP A 208 13.29 5.56 -6.86
C ASP A 208 12.54 6.89 -6.67
N ILE A 209 11.20 6.86 -6.75
CA ILE A 209 10.35 8.04 -6.48
C ILE A 209 10.45 8.42 -4.99
N ALA A 210 10.37 7.46 -4.07
CA ALA A 210 10.57 7.71 -2.63
C ALA A 210 11.95 8.34 -2.35
N ASP A 211 13.00 7.86 -3.01
CA ASP A 211 14.35 8.41 -2.93
C ASP A 211 14.45 9.83 -3.47
N SER A 212 13.73 10.12 -4.55
CA SER A 212 13.64 11.45 -5.12
C SER A 212 12.98 12.43 -4.15
N ILE A 213 11.87 12.03 -3.53
CA ILE A 213 11.17 12.83 -2.52
C ILE A 213 12.06 13.04 -1.28
N ARG A 214 12.74 12.00 -0.80
CA ARG A 214 13.73 12.09 0.30
C ARG A 214 14.84 13.10 -0.03
N THR A 215 15.36 13.04 -1.24
CA THR A 215 16.42 13.95 -1.72
C THR A 215 15.92 15.39 -1.78
N ILE A 216 14.68 15.63 -2.24
CA ILE A 216 14.05 16.96 -2.21
C ILE A 216 13.93 17.46 -0.78
N HIS A 217 13.42 16.63 0.14
CA HIS A 217 13.31 16.98 1.56
C HIS A 217 14.68 17.35 2.16
N GLN A 218 15.74 16.58 1.87
CA GLN A 218 17.10 16.88 2.33
C GLN A 218 17.67 18.17 1.73
N LYS A 219 17.42 18.47 0.45
CA LYS A 219 17.86 19.73 -0.18
C LYS A 219 17.23 20.96 0.49
N LEU A 220 15.97 20.87 0.91
CA LEU A 220 15.30 21.93 1.65
C LEU A 220 15.99 22.21 3.00
N VAL A 221 16.54 21.19 3.68
CA VAL A 221 17.31 21.34 4.93
C VAL A 221 18.52 22.28 4.74
N CYS A 222 19.27 22.10 3.65
CA CYS A 222 20.49 22.88 3.38
C CYS A 222 20.21 24.36 3.11
N ILE A 223 19.10 24.65 2.41
CA ILE A 223 18.71 26.04 2.08
C ILE A 223 18.30 26.79 3.36
N THR A 224 17.52 26.17 4.24
CA THR A 224 17.12 26.77 5.52
C THR A 224 18.34 27.01 6.43
N PHE A 225 19.29 26.06 6.48
CA PHE A 225 20.52 26.22 7.27
C PHE A 225 21.42 27.35 6.75
N MET A 226 21.57 27.49 5.43
CA MET A 226 22.33 28.59 4.80
C MET A 226 21.69 29.96 5.07
N HIS A 227 20.37 30.08 4.97
CA HIS A 227 19.65 31.33 5.24
C HIS A 227 19.66 31.75 6.71
N LEU A 228 19.73 30.80 7.65
CA LEU A 228 19.81 31.11 9.09
C LEU A 228 21.25 31.39 9.57
N THR A 229 22.27 30.87 8.90
CA THR A 229 23.68 31.12 9.24
C THR A 229 24.27 32.36 8.57
N ALA A 230 23.75 32.77 7.40
CA ALA A 230 24.22 33.97 6.69
C ALA A 230 24.03 35.31 7.46
N PRO A 231 22.92 35.55 8.20
CA PRO A 231 22.77 36.78 8.99
C PRO A 231 23.64 36.78 10.25
N VAL A 232 23.89 35.60 10.83
CA VAL A 232 24.63 35.47 12.10
C VAL A 232 26.14 35.69 11.89
N ILE A 233 26.68 35.36 10.72
CA ILE A 233 28.10 35.58 10.39
C ILE A 233 28.39 37.03 9.97
N LEU A 234 27.41 37.75 9.40
CA LEU A 234 27.61 39.16 8.99
C LEU A 234 27.36 40.19 10.10
N GLN A 235 26.75 39.81 11.23
CA GLN A 235 26.49 40.73 12.35
C GLN A 235 27.48 40.64 13.51
N ASN A 236 28.37 39.64 13.53
CA ASN A 236 29.29 39.38 14.65
C ASN A 236 30.79 39.48 14.29
N TYR A 237 31.16 40.41 13.40
CA TYR A 237 32.52 40.96 13.39
C TYR A 237 32.61 42.16 14.34
N SER A 238 32.32 41.94 15.62
CA SER A 238 32.81 42.74 16.73
C SER A 238 32.45 42.02 18.03
N THR A 239 33.46 41.39 18.63
CA THR A 239 33.52 40.93 20.03
C THR A 239 32.41 40.00 20.50
N CYS A 240 32.72 38.69 20.63
CA CYS A 240 32.57 37.90 21.87
C CYS A 240 32.83 36.42 21.58
N HIS A 241 33.71 35.81 22.37
CA HIS A 241 33.96 34.37 22.43
C HIS A 241 32.73 33.69 23.04
N VAL A 242 31.91 33.01 22.22
CA VAL A 242 30.87 32.08 22.72
C VAL A 242 30.87 30.85 21.83
N ASP A 243 30.98 29.68 22.46
CA ASP A 243 31.08 28.37 21.80
C ASP A 243 29.87 28.06 20.89
N PRO A 244 30.06 27.52 19.68
CA PRO A 244 28.97 27.32 18.71
C PRO A 244 28.02 26.15 19.01
N ILE A 245 28.10 25.53 20.18
CA ILE A 245 27.48 24.20 20.42
C ILE A 245 26.15 24.28 21.18
N LEU A 246 25.74 25.44 21.70
CA LEU A 246 24.57 25.53 22.59
C LEU A 246 23.48 26.53 22.15
N MET A 247 23.19 26.63 20.85
CA MET A 247 22.04 27.38 20.31
C MET A 247 21.37 26.64 19.14
N CYS A 248 21.17 25.33 19.27
CA CYS A 248 20.55 24.50 18.22
C CYS A 248 19.30 23.72 18.69
N SER A 249 18.46 24.31 19.54
CA SER A 249 17.25 23.64 20.06
C SER A 249 15.93 24.38 19.83
N SER A 250 15.87 25.33 18.88
CA SER A 250 14.59 25.85 18.40
C SER A 250 14.68 26.30 16.95
N GLN A 251 14.95 25.37 16.03
CA GLN A 251 14.71 25.61 14.60
C GLN A 251 13.24 25.32 14.33
N GLN A 252 12.47 26.36 14.00
CA GLN A 252 11.12 26.20 13.47
C GLN A 252 11.24 25.46 12.12
N GLU A 253 10.90 24.17 12.09
CA GLU A 253 10.89 23.40 10.85
C GLU A 253 9.95 24.09 9.85
N ASP A 254 10.44 24.34 8.64
CA ASP A 254 9.63 24.84 7.53
C ASP A 254 8.40 23.94 7.36
N VAL A 255 7.20 24.54 7.34
CA VAL A 255 5.93 23.82 7.19
C VAL A 255 5.94 22.94 5.95
N SER A 256 6.52 23.41 4.84
CA SER A 256 6.62 22.64 3.61
C SER A 256 7.54 21.43 3.75
N ARG A 257 8.55 21.50 4.62
CA ARG A 257 9.48 20.40 4.91
C ARG A 257 8.83 19.31 5.75
N VAL A 258 8.12 19.70 6.83
CA VAL A 258 7.33 18.75 7.62
C VAL A 258 6.31 18.07 6.71
N LYS A 259 5.66 18.86 5.84
CA LYS A 259 4.73 18.37 4.83
C LYS A 259 5.38 17.36 3.87
N LEU A 260 6.53 17.66 3.31
CA LEU A 260 7.15 16.69 2.40
C LEU A 260 7.56 15.38 3.10
N ARG A 261 8.02 15.45 4.36
CA ARG A 261 8.41 14.28 5.14
C ARG A 261 7.24 13.34 5.41
N ALA A 262 6.08 13.82 5.83
CA ALA A 262 4.97 12.89 6.07
C ALA A 262 4.30 12.42 4.77
N LEU A 263 4.31 13.22 3.68
CA LEU A 263 3.88 12.73 2.36
C LEU A 263 4.72 11.53 1.92
N LEU A 264 6.04 11.59 2.12
CA LEU A 264 6.92 10.44 1.90
C LEU A 264 6.54 9.25 2.80
N GLY A 265 6.30 9.49 4.09
CA GLY A 265 5.86 8.46 5.04
C GLY A 265 4.58 7.75 4.61
N LEU A 266 3.60 8.49 4.08
CA LEU A 266 2.34 7.93 3.58
C LEU A 266 2.56 7.15 2.29
N TYR A 267 3.36 7.70 1.38
CA TYR A 267 3.72 7.05 0.13
C TYR A 267 4.38 5.68 0.40
N ILE A 268 5.43 5.62 1.22
CA ILE A 268 6.13 4.35 1.51
C ILE A 268 5.23 3.31 2.17
N LEU A 269 4.29 3.73 3.03
CA LEU A 269 3.35 2.82 3.67
C LEU A 269 2.33 2.28 2.67
N GLN A 270 1.84 3.12 1.76
CA GLN A 270 0.97 2.69 0.67
C GLN A 270 1.69 1.70 -0.27
N ILE A 271 2.96 1.96 -0.61
CA ILE A 271 3.78 1.04 -1.40
C ILE A 271 4.03 -0.28 -0.65
N MET A 272 4.31 -0.22 0.65
CA MET A 272 4.47 -1.42 1.50
C MET A 272 3.23 -2.31 1.44
N ALA A 273 2.03 -1.71 1.46
CA ALA A 273 0.78 -2.45 1.32
C ALA A 273 0.66 -3.10 -0.07
N PHE A 274 0.95 -2.36 -1.16
CA PHE A 274 0.88 -2.90 -2.51
C PHE A 274 1.86 -4.07 -2.72
N VAL A 275 3.13 -3.91 -2.32
CA VAL A 275 4.13 -4.98 -2.37
C VAL A 275 3.62 -6.22 -1.62
N SER A 276 3.04 -6.03 -0.44
CA SER A 276 2.55 -7.13 0.40
C SER A 276 1.35 -7.87 -0.20
N LEU A 277 0.48 -7.16 -0.92
CA LEU A 277 -0.66 -7.75 -1.60
C LEU A 277 -0.23 -8.53 -2.85
N SER A 278 0.81 -8.07 -3.55
CA SER A 278 1.33 -8.73 -4.76
C SER A 278 2.23 -9.94 -4.50
N ILE A 279 2.52 -10.28 -3.24
CA ILE A 279 3.48 -11.34 -2.86
C ILE A 279 2.98 -12.76 -3.12
N GLY A 280 1.67 -13.01 -3.17
CA GLY A 280 1.12 -14.36 -3.28
C GLY A 280 1.79 -15.33 -2.28
N ASP A 281 2.18 -16.53 -2.72
CA ASP A 281 2.92 -17.51 -1.90
C ASP A 281 4.46 -17.28 -1.88
N ARG A 282 4.97 -16.20 -2.48
CA ARG A 282 6.40 -15.96 -2.80
C ARG A 282 7.17 -15.22 -1.71
N SER A 283 6.93 -15.56 -0.46
CA SER A 283 7.44 -14.83 0.72
C SER A 283 8.94 -14.44 0.74
N PRO A 284 9.92 -15.22 0.22
CA PRO A 284 11.33 -14.82 0.32
C PRO A 284 11.78 -13.77 -0.72
N ASN A 285 11.07 -13.63 -1.85
CA ASN A 285 11.57 -12.82 -2.97
C ASN A 285 11.35 -11.31 -2.79
N CYS A 286 10.48 -10.89 -1.87
CA CYS A 286 10.17 -9.47 -1.66
C CYS A 286 10.91 -8.85 -0.48
N LEU A 287 11.67 -9.64 0.27
CA LEU A 287 12.48 -9.14 1.38
C LEU A 287 13.42 -7.98 0.97
N PRO A 288 14.08 -8.00 -0.21
CA PRO A 288 14.89 -6.85 -0.64
C PRO A 288 14.08 -5.56 -0.79
N LEU A 289 12.92 -5.61 -1.45
CA LEU A 289 12.05 -4.45 -1.64
C LEU A 289 11.52 -3.92 -0.31
N VAL A 290 11.06 -4.82 0.55
CA VAL A 290 10.54 -4.48 1.89
C VAL A 290 11.63 -3.88 2.78
N SER A 291 12.85 -4.40 2.72
CA SER A 291 14.02 -3.85 3.42
C SER A 291 14.38 -2.45 2.91
N GLN A 292 14.37 -2.24 1.59
CA GLN A 292 14.60 -0.92 1.00
C GLN A 292 13.52 0.10 1.42
N LEU A 293 12.25 -0.28 1.40
CA LEU A 293 11.15 0.57 1.91
C LEU A 293 11.32 0.89 3.40
N SER A 294 11.76 -0.08 4.20
CA SER A 294 11.96 0.09 5.64
C SER A 294 13.08 1.09 5.96
N CYS A 295 14.09 1.23 5.09
CA CYS A 295 15.16 2.24 5.23
C CYS A 295 14.62 3.68 5.33
N PHE A 296 13.40 3.95 4.87
CA PHE A 296 12.79 5.28 4.92
C PHE A 296 12.13 5.61 6.26
N PHE A 297 11.83 4.63 7.13
CA PHE A 297 11.05 4.86 8.35
C PHE A 297 11.73 5.84 9.31
N HIS A 298 13.01 5.63 9.58
CA HIS A 298 13.78 6.55 10.41
C HIS A 298 13.79 7.98 9.84
N HIS A 299 13.89 8.12 8.51
CA HIS A 299 13.84 9.43 7.85
C HIS A 299 12.47 10.10 8.00
N CYS A 300 11.41 9.31 7.94
CA CYS A 300 10.03 9.76 8.09
C CYS A 300 9.59 9.90 9.56
N GLN A 301 10.48 9.63 10.53
CA GLN A 301 10.18 9.58 11.97
C GLN A 301 9.08 8.57 12.32
N LEU A 302 8.99 7.49 11.56
CA LEU A 302 8.08 6.38 11.81
C LEU A 302 8.82 5.32 12.63
N SER A 303 8.29 5.01 13.81
CA SER A 303 8.72 3.86 14.61
C SER A 303 7.67 2.77 14.60
N TYR A 304 8.04 1.51 14.83
CA TYR A 304 7.07 0.40 14.85
C TYR A 304 5.97 0.59 15.91
N VAL A 305 6.32 1.13 17.08
CA VAL A 305 5.32 1.48 18.11
C VAL A 305 4.36 2.57 17.61
N SER A 306 4.87 3.60 16.91
CA SER A 306 4.01 4.66 16.35
C SER A 306 3.12 4.17 15.20
N LEU A 307 3.62 3.26 14.35
CA LEU A 307 2.84 2.65 13.27
C LEU A 307 1.67 1.85 13.83
N LEU A 308 1.91 1.09 14.91
CA LEU A 308 0.88 0.32 15.62
C LEU A 308 -0.01 1.17 16.54
N SER A 309 0.29 2.45 16.71
CA SER A 309 -0.54 3.35 17.52
C SER A 309 -1.70 3.97 16.73
N GLY A 310 -1.70 3.85 15.40
CA GLY A 310 -2.74 4.43 14.52
C GLY A 310 -2.59 5.93 14.27
N SER A 311 -1.59 6.60 14.86
CA SER A 311 -1.39 8.05 14.76
C SER A 311 -0.85 8.52 13.40
N VAL A 312 -0.61 7.62 12.45
CA VAL A 312 -0.10 7.94 11.11
C VAL A 312 -1.15 8.72 10.32
N MET A 313 -2.41 8.32 10.41
CA MET A 313 -3.54 8.99 9.75
C MET A 313 -3.87 10.33 10.42
N ASP A 314 -3.71 10.45 11.75
CA ASP A 314 -3.90 11.73 12.44
C ASP A 314 -2.93 12.82 11.94
N ASN A 315 -1.75 12.41 11.46
CA ASN A 315 -0.79 13.30 10.80
C ASN A 315 -1.21 13.64 9.36
N LEU A 316 -2.01 12.81 8.67
CA LEU A 316 -2.55 13.05 7.32
C LEU A 316 -3.65 14.13 7.34
N THR A 317 -4.48 14.18 8.37
CA THR A 317 -5.57 15.15 8.49
C THR A 317 -5.07 16.59 8.66
N GLY A 318 -3.87 16.79 9.21
CA GLY A 318 -3.22 18.11 9.26
C GLY A 318 -2.60 18.57 7.92
N PHE A 319 -2.66 17.71 6.90
CA PHE A 319 -1.87 17.78 5.68
C PHE A 319 -2.69 18.02 4.41
N ILE A 320 -3.88 17.42 4.38
CA ILE A 320 -4.88 17.57 3.34
C ILE A 320 -5.77 18.75 3.74
N GLU A 321 -5.93 19.74 2.87
CA GLU A 321 -6.99 20.75 3.07
C GLU A 321 -8.33 20.04 2.92
N GLU A 322 -9.34 20.36 3.74
CA GLU A 322 -10.58 19.57 3.96
C GLU A 322 -11.38 19.19 2.69
N ASP A 323 -11.04 19.69 1.50
CA ASP A 323 -11.74 19.51 0.22
C ASP A 323 -11.02 18.62 -0.83
N ASP A 324 -9.94 17.92 -0.48
CA ASP A 324 -9.11 17.16 -1.45
C ASP A 324 -9.35 15.62 -1.34
N ASP A 325 -10.60 15.21 -1.61
CA ASP A 325 -11.09 13.82 -1.53
C ASP A 325 -10.23 12.82 -2.34
N ASP A 326 -9.71 13.25 -3.48
CA ASP A 326 -8.88 12.43 -4.38
C ASP A 326 -7.59 11.99 -3.69
N VAL A 327 -6.96 12.87 -2.89
CA VAL A 327 -5.74 12.56 -2.14
C VAL A 327 -6.02 11.61 -0.98
N GLN A 328 -7.17 11.72 -0.31
CA GLN A 328 -7.50 10.80 0.78
C GLN A 328 -7.76 9.38 0.24
N SER A 329 -8.39 9.25 -0.93
CA SER A 329 -8.69 7.95 -1.54
C SER A 329 -7.43 7.15 -1.92
N CYS A 330 -6.36 7.84 -2.35
CA CYS A 330 -5.14 7.19 -2.82
C CYS A 330 -4.30 6.56 -1.70
N PHE A 331 -4.55 6.96 -0.44
CA PHE A 331 -3.91 6.43 0.77
C PHE A 331 -4.77 5.40 1.54
N SER A 332 -5.76 4.81 0.88
CA SER A 332 -6.71 3.86 1.48
C SER A 332 -6.06 2.62 2.13
N ASN A 333 -4.81 2.27 1.82
CA ASN A 333 -4.11 1.12 2.41
C ASN A 333 -2.99 1.53 3.38
N VAL A 334 -2.86 2.80 3.77
CA VAL A 334 -1.76 3.25 4.65
C VAL A 334 -1.77 2.51 5.99
N GLU A 335 -2.93 2.30 6.61
CA GLU A 335 -3.03 1.58 7.90
C GLU A 335 -2.69 0.08 7.77
N LEU A 336 -3.04 -0.52 6.62
CA LEU A 336 -2.61 -1.87 6.26
C LEU A 336 -1.08 -1.92 6.09
N GLY A 337 -0.52 -0.97 5.35
CA GLY A 337 0.93 -0.83 5.14
C GLY A 337 1.71 -0.58 6.44
N ALA A 338 1.17 0.22 7.35
CA ALA A 338 1.74 0.48 8.67
C ALA A 338 1.82 -0.81 9.50
N SER A 339 0.73 -1.59 9.52
CA SER A 339 0.68 -2.87 10.22
C SER A 339 1.65 -3.88 9.59
N LEU A 340 1.65 -3.99 8.27
CA LEU A 340 2.52 -4.89 7.52
C LEU A 340 4.00 -4.55 7.66
N SER A 341 4.35 -3.27 7.77
CA SER A 341 5.73 -2.83 8.02
C SER A 341 6.31 -3.46 9.29
N VAL A 342 5.50 -3.55 10.35
CA VAL A 342 5.92 -4.21 11.60
C VAL A 342 5.97 -5.72 11.44
N ILE A 343 4.99 -6.32 10.76
CA ILE A 343 4.98 -7.76 10.53
C ILE A 343 6.17 -8.20 9.67
N TRP A 344 6.56 -7.42 8.67
CA TRP A 344 7.77 -7.69 7.89
C TRP A 344 9.05 -7.58 8.70
N GLY A 345 9.14 -6.61 9.61
CA GLY A 345 10.21 -6.55 10.59
C GLY A 345 10.23 -7.82 11.46
N TYR A 346 9.07 -8.26 11.95
CA TYR A 346 8.94 -9.49 12.73
C TYR A 346 9.35 -10.75 11.95
N ILE A 347 9.08 -10.79 10.65
CA ILE A 347 9.47 -11.90 9.77
C ILE A 347 11.00 -11.95 9.53
N SER A 348 11.67 -10.79 9.51
CA SER A 348 13.07 -10.68 9.13
C SER A 348 13.80 -9.59 9.92
N ASP A 349 14.80 -10.00 10.70
CA ASP A 349 15.68 -9.09 11.44
C ASP A 349 16.38 -8.07 10.51
N ASP A 350 16.71 -8.45 9.28
CA ASP A 350 17.32 -7.54 8.30
C ASP A 350 16.38 -6.39 7.94
N VAL A 351 15.08 -6.66 7.84
CA VAL A 351 14.05 -5.62 7.61
C VAL A 351 13.94 -4.70 8.83
N ALA A 352 13.95 -5.27 10.04
CA ALA A 352 13.91 -4.50 11.28
C ALA A 352 15.14 -3.59 11.44
N GLN A 353 16.34 -4.12 11.15
CA GLN A 353 17.58 -3.36 11.15
C GLN A 353 17.56 -2.25 10.09
N SER A 354 16.99 -2.52 8.92
CA SER A 354 16.79 -1.50 7.87
C SER A 354 15.90 -0.36 8.36
N ALA A 355 14.84 -0.67 9.12
CA ALA A 355 13.99 0.31 9.80
C ALA A 355 14.69 1.04 10.97
N LYS A 356 15.86 0.55 11.41
CA LYS A 356 16.55 0.95 12.65
C LYS A 356 15.71 0.71 13.91
N GLU A 357 14.98 -0.40 13.91
CA GLU A 357 14.10 -0.83 15.00
C GLU A 357 14.62 -2.12 15.63
N ASP A 358 14.21 -2.37 16.88
CA ASP A 358 14.48 -3.59 17.62
C ASP A 358 13.14 -4.23 18.02
N LEU A 359 12.76 -5.35 17.38
CA LEU A 359 11.49 -6.01 17.69
C LEU A 359 11.43 -6.49 19.13
N GLY A 360 12.54 -6.92 19.72
CA GLY A 360 12.56 -7.34 21.13
C GLY A 360 12.16 -6.19 22.05
N ALA A 361 12.65 -4.98 21.78
CA ALA A 361 12.27 -3.77 22.49
C ALA A 361 10.79 -3.39 22.23
N VAL A 362 10.33 -3.46 20.98
CA VAL A 362 8.93 -3.16 20.61
C VAL A 362 7.97 -4.11 21.29
N GLU A 363 8.21 -5.42 21.22
CA GLU A 363 7.40 -6.43 21.88
C GLU A 363 7.39 -6.22 23.40
N ASN A 364 8.54 -5.90 24.00
CA ASN A 364 8.63 -5.63 25.42
C ASN A 364 7.77 -4.41 25.82
N VAL A 365 7.79 -3.33 25.03
CA VAL A 365 6.93 -2.16 25.25
C VAL A 365 5.45 -2.55 25.17
N LEU A 366 5.05 -3.32 24.16
CA LEU A 366 3.65 -3.72 23.98
C LEU A 366 3.19 -4.74 25.05
N ARG A 367 4.07 -5.60 25.54
CA ARG A 367 3.75 -6.54 26.63
C ARG A 367 3.49 -5.82 27.96
N HIS A 368 4.17 -4.71 28.22
CA HIS A 368 4.10 -4.00 29.51
C HIS A 368 3.19 -2.76 29.50
N ASP A 369 2.77 -2.27 28.33
CA ASP A 369 1.86 -1.13 28.18
C ASP A 369 0.54 -1.59 27.54
N GLN A 370 -0.46 -1.82 28.38
CA GLN A 370 -1.76 -2.37 27.95
C GLN A 370 -2.49 -1.44 26.96
N THR A 371 -2.37 -0.12 27.11
CA THR A 371 -2.99 0.84 26.19
C THR A 371 -2.34 0.77 24.81
N LYS A 372 -1.00 0.75 24.75
CA LYS A 372 -0.29 0.57 23.47
C LYS A 372 -0.58 -0.78 22.85
N ARG A 373 -0.72 -1.84 23.66
CA ARG A 373 -1.11 -3.17 23.19
C ARG A 373 -2.49 -3.16 22.55
N TRP A 374 -3.49 -2.56 23.18
CA TRP A 374 -4.84 -2.48 22.61
C TRP A 374 -4.87 -1.71 21.29
N ARG A 375 -4.09 -0.63 21.18
CA ARG A 375 -3.91 0.08 19.89
C ARG A 375 -3.28 -0.82 18.84
N ALA A 376 -2.20 -1.54 19.19
CA ALA A 376 -1.53 -2.47 18.29
C ALA A 376 -2.48 -3.56 17.79
N ILE A 377 -3.21 -4.22 18.70
CA ILE A 377 -4.24 -5.21 18.35
C ILE A 377 -5.30 -4.58 17.43
N GLY A 378 -5.74 -3.37 17.76
CA GLY A 378 -6.69 -2.61 16.96
C GLY A 378 -6.19 -2.33 15.54
N MET A 379 -4.91 -2.02 15.35
CA MET A 379 -4.31 -1.79 14.03
C MET A 379 -4.19 -3.09 13.20
N LEU A 380 -3.93 -4.22 13.84
CA LEU A 380 -3.85 -5.51 13.15
C LEU A 380 -5.19 -5.93 12.50
N LYS A 381 -6.32 -5.28 12.82
CA LYS A 381 -7.59 -5.46 12.09
C LYS A 381 -7.43 -5.29 10.59
N HIS A 382 -6.55 -4.38 10.14
CA HIS A 382 -6.36 -4.11 8.70
C HIS A 382 -5.76 -5.32 7.98
N ILE A 383 -4.88 -6.07 8.66
CA ILE A 383 -4.30 -7.31 8.14
C ILE A 383 -5.36 -8.41 8.07
N PHE A 384 -6.10 -8.63 9.17
CA PHE A 384 -7.04 -9.76 9.24
C PHE A 384 -8.29 -9.56 8.38
N SER A 385 -8.77 -8.33 8.24
CA SER A 385 -9.94 -7.98 7.45
C SER A 385 -9.65 -7.85 5.95
N SER A 386 -8.37 -7.78 5.54
CA SER A 386 -8.00 -7.73 4.13
C SER A 386 -8.27 -9.08 3.46
N ALA A 387 -9.15 -9.11 2.46
CA ALA A 387 -9.51 -10.35 1.75
C ALA A 387 -8.35 -10.87 0.90
N ASP A 388 -7.67 -9.96 0.19
CA ASP A 388 -6.67 -10.28 -0.82
C ASP A 388 -5.27 -10.55 -0.23
N LEU A 389 -5.08 -10.32 1.08
CA LEU A 389 -3.78 -10.50 1.72
C LEU A 389 -3.44 -12.01 1.86
N PRO A 390 -2.22 -12.43 1.49
CA PRO A 390 -1.76 -13.80 1.64
C PRO A 390 -1.92 -14.36 3.07
N TRP A 391 -2.38 -15.60 3.18
CA TRP A 391 -2.60 -16.28 4.46
C TRP A 391 -1.34 -16.34 5.34
N ARG A 392 -0.17 -16.46 4.73
CA ARG A 392 1.11 -16.46 5.44
C ARG A 392 1.38 -15.18 6.22
N LEU A 393 1.02 -14.01 5.66
CA LEU A 393 1.17 -12.74 6.38
C LEU A 393 0.17 -12.64 7.54
N LYS A 394 -1.05 -13.15 7.35
CA LYS A 394 -2.04 -13.27 8.44
C LYS A 394 -1.57 -14.21 9.54
N GLU A 395 -0.89 -15.31 9.19
CA GLU A 395 -0.28 -16.22 10.16
C GLU A 395 0.81 -15.53 10.99
N HIS A 396 1.73 -14.81 10.34
CA HIS A 396 2.77 -14.06 11.05
C HIS A 396 2.19 -12.95 11.95
N ALA A 397 1.10 -12.31 11.53
CA ALA A 397 0.37 -11.37 12.39
C ALA A 397 -0.29 -12.05 13.61
N ILE A 398 -0.77 -13.29 13.46
CA ILE A 398 -1.24 -14.10 14.59
C ILE A 398 -0.09 -14.46 15.53
N ASP A 399 1.07 -14.84 15.00
CA ASP A 399 2.27 -15.09 15.82
C ASP A 399 2.68 -13.85 16.61
N PHE A 400 2.73 -12.70 15.95
CA PHE A 400 3.03 -11.44 16.61
C PHE A 400 2.01 -11.09 17.71
N LEU A 401 0.71 -11.37 17.50
CA LEU A 401 -0.31 -11.25 18.55
C LEU A 401 0.02 -12.11 19.76
N PHE A 402 0.50 -13.35 19.56
CA PHE A 402 0.91 -14.19 20.67
C PHE A 402 2.06 -13.58 21.45
N CYS A 403 3.09 -13.06 20.77
CA CYS A 403 4.25 -12.42 21.38
C CYS A 403 3.88 -11.20 22.23
N ILE A 404 2.98 -10.33 21.76
CA ILE A 404 2.60 -9.11 22.49
C ILE A 404 1.57 -9.36 23.59
N THR A 405 0.83 -10.47 23.53
CA THR A 405 -0.11 -10.90 24.57
C THR A 405 0.50 -11.92 25.55
N GLU A 406 1.78 -12.26 25.38
CA GLU A 406 2.51 -13.16 26.26
C GLU A 406 2.99 -12.41 27.52
N GLY A 407 2.38 -12.73 28.65
CA GLY A 407 2.69 -12.14 29.95
C GLY A 407 1.52 -12.31 30.89
N ASP A 408 1.77 -12.34 32.20
CA ASP A 408 0.69 -12.20 33.17
C ASP A 408 0.06 -10.83 32.92
N ILE A 409 -1.17 -10.82 32.36
CA ILE A 409 -2.06 -9.67 32.38
C ILE A 409 -2.07 -9.24 33.84
N LEU A 410 -1.28 -8.20 34.19
CA LEU A 410 -1.08 -7.81 35.57
C LEU A 410 -2.46 -7.70 36.18
N ARG A 411 -2.74 -8.61 37.10
CA ARG A 411 -4.04 -8.86 37.72
C ARG A 411 -4.34 -7.77 38.76
N GLY A 412 -4.01 -6.54 38.39
CA GLY A 412 -3.78 -5.39 39.25
C GLY A 412 -4.20 -4.12 38.55
N SER A 413 -5.42 -4.09 38.01
CA SER A 413 -6.24 -2.89 38.07
C SER A 413 -7.71 -3.30 37.90
N ASP A 414 -8.36 -3.58 39.03
CA ASP A 414 -9.81 -3.39 39.20
C ASP A 414 -10.20 -1.89 39.06
N GLY A 415 -9.27 -1.01 38.72
CA GLY A 415 -9.56 0.35 38.30
C GLY A 415 -10.11 0.32 36.88
N GLU A 416 -11.37 0.71 36.74
CA GLU A 416 -11.97 1.14 35.48
C GLU A 416 -10.95 1.98 34.72
N HIS A 417 -10.43 1.48 33.59
CA HIS A 417 -9.63 2.31 32.69
C HIS A 417 -10.61 3.28 32.04
N PRO A 418 -10.61 4.59 32.39
CA PRO A 418 -11.61 5.53 31.89
C PRO A 418 -11.61 5.64 30.36
N ASP A 419 -10.51 5.26 29.71
CA ASP A 419 -10.32 5.36 28.26
C ASP A 419 -10.55 4.06 27.48
N PHE A 420 -10.89 2.92 28.14
CA PHE A 420 -11.02 1.63 27.44
C PHE A 420 -12.06 1.67 26.30
N LEU A 421 -13.15 2.41 26.52
CA LEU A 421 -14.23 2.56 25.55
C LEU A 421 -13.76 3.14 24.21
N SER A 422 -12.69 3.95 24.19
CA SER A 422 -12.15 4.51 22.94
C SER A 422 -11.51 3.44 22.03
N PHE A 423 -11.05 2.32 22.60
CA PHE A 423 -10.42 1.23 21.85
C PHE A 423 -11.43 0.17 21.38
N LEU A 424 -12.62 0.13 21.99
CA LEU A 424 -13.61 -0.92 21.79
C LEU A 424 -13.96 -1.15 20.30
N PRO A 425 -14.21 -0.11 19.47
CA PRO A 425 -14.54 -0.32 18.06
C PRO A 425 -13.42 -0.98 17.28
N SER A 426 -12.16 -0.59 17.54
CA SER A 426 -11.01 -1.14 16.82
C SER A 426 -10.69 -2.57 17.27
N LEU A 427 -10.82 -2.86 18.56
CA LEU A 427 -10.67 -4.21 19.10
C LEU A 427 -11.78 -5.15 18.61
N PHE A 428 -13.02 -4.68 18.54
CA PHE A 428 -14.14 -5.44 17.97
C PHE A 428 -13.86 -5.78 16.49
N ALA A 429 -13.43 -4.80 15.69
CA ALA A 429 -13.07 -5.04 14.30
C ALA A 429 -11.89 -6.01 14.15
N ALA A 430 -10.88 -5.95 15.03
CA ALA A 430 -9.78 -6.92 15.05
C ALA A 430 -10.28 -8.34 15.36
N LEU A 431 -11.15 -8.50 16.34
CA LEU A 431 -11.78 -9.79 16.68
C LEU A 431 -12.62 -10.34 15.53
N GLN A 432 -13.38 -9.48 14.83
CA GLN A 432 -14.10 -9.87 13.61
C GLN A 432 -13.14 -10.31 12.51
N GLY A 433 -12.04 -9.58 12.29
CA GLY A 433 -10.99 -9.99 11.35
C GLY A 433 -10.41 -11.37 11.70
N ILE A 434 -10.13 -11.64 12.97
CA ILE A 434 -9.67 -12.97 13.42
C ILE A 434 -10.74 -14.05 13.15
N GLN A 435 -12.03 -13.76 13.35
CA GLN A 435 -13.12 -14.68 12.97
C GLN A 435 -13.10 -14.99 11.47
N MET A 436 -12.82 -14.02 10.61
CA MET A 436 -12.66 -14.26 9.17
C MET A 436 -11.52 -15.25 8.91
N VAL A 437 -10.40 -15.17 9.63
CA VAL A 437 -9.32 -16.17 9.51
C VAL A 437 -9.78 -17.55 9.97
N ILE A 438 -10.52 -17.65 11.08
CA ILE A 438 -11.06 -18.92 11.58
C ILE A 438 -12.03 -19.55 10.56
N ILE A 439 -12.86 -18.75 9.89
CA ILE A 439 -13.89 -19.24 8.97
C ILE A 439 -13.28 -19.61 7.61
N TYR A 440 -12.46 -18.73 7.04
CA TYR A 440 -12.08 -18.79 5.62
C TYR A 440 -10.68 -19.33 5.36
N SER A 441 -9.81 -19.44 6.37
CA SER A 441 -8.47 -19.98 6.14
C SER A 441 -8.56 -21.43 5.64
N PRO A 442 -7.85 -21.80 4.55
CA PRO A 442 -7.85 -23.17 4.04
C PRO A 442 -7.11 -24.12 4.97
N ASP A 443 -6.15 -23.62 5.75
CA ASP A 443 -5.28 -24.40 6.61
C ASP A 443 -5.87 -24.62 8.01
N ALA A 444 -6.07 -25.88 8.40
CA ALA A 444 -6.67 -26.24 9.68
C ALA A 444 -5.82 -25.83 10.91
N PRO A 445 -4.49 -26.04 10.92
CA PRO A 445 -3.60 -25.47 11.91
C PRO A 445 -3.77 -23.95 12.08
N LEU A 446 -3.80 -23.18 10.97
CA LEU A 446 -3.99 -21.74 11.03
C LEU A 446 -5.36 -21.35 11.61
N ARG A 447 -6.45 -22.04 11.22
CA ARG A 447 -7.78 -21.81 11.84
C ARG A 447 -7.76 -22.03 13.35
N LYS A 448 -7.10 -23.10 13.82
CA LYS A 448 -6.97 -23.39 15.26
C LYS A 448 -6.13 -22.33 15.97
N LYS A 449 -5.02 -21.93 15.37
CA LYS A 449 -4.12 -20.89 15.89
C LYS A 449 -4.83 -19.54 15.99
N ALA A 450 -5.62 -19.18 14.99
CA ALA A 450 -6.47 -17.99 15.00
C ALA A 450 -7.52 -18.04 16.12
N TYR A 451 -8.14 -19.20 16.37
CA TYR A 451 -9.05 -19.38 17.51
C TYR A 451 -8.35 -19.21 18.87
N ASP A 452 -7.12 -19.71 19.00
CA ASP A 452 -6.34 -19.50 20.22
C ASP A 452 -5.96 -18.02 20.41
N ALA A 453 -5.64 -17.30 19.32
CA ALA A 453 -5.41 -15.86 19.35
C ALA A 453 -6.66 -15.06 19.72
N LEU A 454 -7.84 -15.43 19.18
CA LEU A 454 -9.13 -14.85 19.55
C LEU A 454 -9.35 -14.90 21.07
N LYS A 455 -9.12 -16.07 21.68
CA LYS A 455 -9.24 -16.25 23.13
C LYS A 455 -8.25 -15.39 23.91
N ARG A 456 -7.01 -15.22 23.43
CA ARG A 456 -6.01 -14.36 24.09
C ARG A 456 -6.42 -12.89 24.05
N VAL A 457 -6.87 -12.39 22.90
CA VAL A 457 -7.35 -11.00 22.78
C VAL A 457 -8.57 -10.77 23.67
N LEU A 458 -9.52 -11.72 23.71
CA LEU A 458 -10.66 -11.65 24.63
C LEU A 458 -10.23 -11.65 26.11
N ALA A 459 -9.21 -12.41 26.48
CA ALA A 459 -8.68 -12.41 27.84
C ALA A 459 -8.04 -11.07 28.23
N ASP A 460 -7.41 -10.38 27.27
CA ASP A 460 -6.77 -9.06 27.47
C ASP A 460 -7.76 -7.90 27.61
N ILE A 461 -9.03 -8.11 27.22
CA ILE A 461 -10.13 -7.16 27.45
C ILE A 461 -10.55 -7.20 28.93
N PRO A 462 -10.79 -6.04 29.58
CA PRO A 462 -11.21 -6.04 30.99
C PRO A 462 -12.53 -6.78 31.19
N THR A 463 -12.65 -7.48 32.33
CA THR A 463 -13.77 -8.40 32.61
C THR A 463 -15.14 -7.73 32.48
N SER A 464 -15.26 -6.46 32.89
CA SER A 464 -16.52 -5.69 32.81
C SER A 464 -17.05 -5.52 31.39
N GLN A 465 -16.18 -5.47 30.37
CA GLN A 465 -16.56 -5.23 28.98
C GLN A 465 -16.42 -6.49 28.10
N ARG A 466 -15.72 -7.51 28.58
CA ARG A 466 -15.48 -8.77 27.84
C ARG A 466 -16.78 -9.46 27.46
N PHE A 467 -17.78 -9.49 28.35
CA PHE A 467 -19.08 -10.08 28.06
C PHE A 467 -19.84 -9.32 26.98
N ASP A 468 -19.86 -7.99 27.05
CA ASP A 468 -20.55 -7.17 26.05
C ASP A 468 -19.90 -7.30 24.67
N MET A 469 -18.56 -7.40 24.63
CA MET A 469 -17.81 -7.73 23.41
C MET A 469 -18.22 -9.09 22.85
N LEU A 470 -18.27 -10.14 23.68
CA LEU A 470 -18.72 -11.47 23.26
C LEU A 470 -20.18 -11.47 22.77
N LYS A 471 -21.08 -10.79 23.48
CA LYS A 471 -22.49 -10.62 23.09
C LYS A 471 -22.58 -9.96 21.70
N ALA A 472 -21.84 -8.87 21.48
CA ALA A 472 -21.79 -8.19 20.20
C ALA A 472 -21.25 -9.10 19.08
N LEU A 473 -20.17 -9.86 19.34
CA LEU A 473 -19.60 -10.77 18.34
C LEU A 473 -20.59 -11.88 17.95
N VAL A 474 -21.36 -12.41 18.91
CA VAL A 474 -22.42 -13.40 18.62
C VAL A 474 -23.52 -12.77 17.75
N MET A 475 -23.96 -11.56 18.09
CA MET A 475 -25.04 -10.88 17.37
C MET A 475 -24.66 -10.49 15.94
N HIS A 476 -23.37 -10.23 15.67
CA HIS A 476 -22.87 -9.84 14.36
C HIS A 476 -22.30 -11.01 13.54
N SER A 477 -22.33 -12.23 14.08
CA SER A 477 -21.87 -13.44 13.37
C SER A 477 -22.96 -13.99 12.46
N ASN A 478 -22.68 -14.08 11.16
CA ASN A 478 -23.57 -14.68 10.16
C ASN A 478 -23.33 -16.19 9.95
N SER A 479 -22.39 -16.80 10.68
CA SER A 479 -22.04 -18.22 10.57
C SER A 479 -22.53 -18.98 11.81
N PRO A 480 -23.43 -19.97 11.67
CA PRO A 480 -23.91 -20.78 12.81
C PRO A 480 -22.78 -21.49 13.56
N SER A 481 -21.77 -22.00 12.85
CA SER A 481 -20.60 -22.64 13.45
C SER A 481 -19.72 -21.65 14.22
N MET A 482 -19.52 -20.43 13.69
CA MET A 482 -18.80 -19.38 14.43
C MET A 482 -19.60 -18.93 15.66
N THR A 483 -20.92 -18.81 15.54
CA THR A 483 -21.81 -18.52 16.65
C THR A 483 -21.70 -19.57 17.76
N ALA A 484 -21.65 -20.87 17.41
CA ALA A 484 -21.42 -21.94 18.38
C ALA A 484 -20.08 -21.81 19.12
N ILE A 485 -18.99 -21.51 18.39
CA ILE A 485 -17.66 -21.28 18.98
C ILE A 485 -17.66 -20.08 19.95
N LEU A 486 -18.35 -18.99 19.58
CA LEU A 486 -18.48 -17.81 20.44
C LEU A 486 -19.34 -18.10 21.68
N LEU A 487 -20.39 -18.90 21.55
CA LEU A 487 -21.20 -19.36 22.67
C LEU A 487 -20.40 -20.25 23.64
N ASP A 488 -19.47 -21.05 23.13
CA ASP A 488 -18.52 -21.78 23.98
C ASP A 488 -17.61 -20.81 24.76
N CYS A 489 -17.18 -19.70 24.14
CA CYS A 489 -16.43 -18.64 24.84
C CYS A 489 -17.28 -17.93 25.91
N VAL A 490 -18.53 -17.62 25.60
CA VAL A 490 -19.50 -17.07 26.58
C VAL A 490 -19.68 -18.03 27.75
N ARG A 491 -19.80 -19.34 27.47
CA ARG A 491 -19.94 -20.37 28.51
C ARG A 491 -18.74 -20.38 29.46
N GLU A 492 -17.53 -20.26 28.93
CA GLU A 492 -16.33 -20.21 29.75
C GLU A 492 -16.32 -18.95 30.65
N GLU A 493 -16.73 -17.80 30.12
CA GLU A 493 -16.84 -16.57 30.90
C GLU A 493 -17.92 -16.66 32.00
N MET A 494 -19.06 -17.32 31.71
CA MET A 494 -20.09 -17.61 32.70
C MET A 494 -19.55 -18.46 33.86
N ARG A 495 -18.71 -19.47 33.57
CA ARG A 495 -18.10 -20.31 34.60
C ARG A 495 -17.15 -19.51 35.49
N ARG A 496 -16.38 -18.59 34.90
CA ARG A 496 -15.48 -17.69 35.65
C ARG A 496 -16.24 -16.77 36.58
N GLU A 497 -17.29 -16.09 36.09
CA GLU A 497 -18.11 -15.19 36.91
C GLU A 497 -18.90 -15.94 37.99
N ALA A 498 -19.43 -17.14 37.69
CA ALA A 498 -20.11 -17.99 38.67
C ALA A 498 -19.21 -18.40 39.84
N ASN A 499 -17.90 -18.52 39.61
CA ASN A 499 -16.91 -18.83 40.63
C ASN A 499 -16.48 -17.59 41.45
N GLN A 500 -16.71 -16.38 40.95
CA GLN A 500 -16.25 -15.13 41.58
C GLN A 500 -17.38 -14.33 42.26
N ARG A 501 -18.63 -14.41 41.77
CA ARG A 501 -19.76 -13.64 42.28
C ARG A 501 -20.99 -14.52 42.51
N ALA A 502 -21.84 -14.14 43.47
CA ALA A 502 -23.13 -14.78 43.69
C ALA A 502 -23.99 -14.70 42.42
N LYS A 503 -24.82 -15.74 42.16
CA LYS A 503 -25.65 -15.93 40.95
C LYS A 503 -26.77 -14.89 40.72
N LYS A 504 -26.64 -13.67 41.25
CA LYS A 504 -27.62 -12.59 41.15
C LYS A 504 -26.89 -11.29 40.81
N GLY A 505 -27.06 -10.82 39.58
CA GLY A 505 -26.44 -9.58 39.10
C GLY A 505 -26.85 -9.24 37.66
N PRO A 506 -26.52 -8.02 37.18
CA PRO A 506 -26.83 -7.56 35.82
C PRO A 506 -26.26 -8.48 34.73
N PHE A 507 -25.07 -9.05 34.94
CA PHE A 507 -24.44 -10.05 34.07
C PHE A 507 -25.36 -11.23 33.70
N TRP A 508 -26.04 -11.82 34.69
CA TRP A 508 -26.95 -12.96 34.47
C TRP A 508 -28.21 -12.58 33.69
N ARG A 509 -28.66 -11.32 33.75
CA ARG A 509 -29.76 -10.85 32.91
C ARG A 509 -29.33 -10.73 31.45
N SER A 510 -28.14 -10.18 31.20
CA SER A 510 -27.58 -10.04 29.85
C SER A 510 -27.34 -11.39 29.17
N ILE A 511 -27.01 -12.44 29.94
CA ILE A 511 -26.94 -13.83 29.44
C ILE A 511 -28.31 -14.34 29.00
N LEU A 512 -29.35 -14.16 29.82
CA LEU A 512 -30.69 -14.61 29.47
C LEU A 512 -31.21 -13.91 28.21
N GLU A 513 -30.91 -12.63 28.06
CA GLU A 513 -31.22 -11.86 26.86
C GLU A 513 -30.47 -12.42 25.63
N LEU A 514 -29.18 -12.74 25.76
CA LEU A 514 -28.41 -13.37 24.68
C LEU A 514 -28.97 -14.75 24.30
N VAL A 515 -29.32 -15.58 25.28
CA VAL A 515 -29.94 -16.89 25.06
C VAL A 515 -31.28 -16.74 24.34
N GLU A 516 -32.10 -15.76 24.72
CA GLU A 516 -33.37 -15.48 24.04
C GLU A 516 -33.14 -15.04 22.59
N LEU A 517 -32.15 -14.19 22.33
CA LEU A 517 -31.81 -13.72 20.98
C LEU A 517 -31.34 -14.85 20.05
N VAL A 518 -30.56 -15.81 20.55
CA VAL A 518 -30.12 -16.96 19.73
C VAL A 518 -31.26 -17.96 19.50
N LEU A 519 -32.16 -18.15 20.49
CA LEU A 519 -33.29 -19.07 20.36
C LEU A 519 -34.51 -18.47 19.65
N ARG A 520 -34.56 -17.15 19.47
CA ARG A 520 -35.63 -16.42 18.76
C ARG A 520 -35.01 -15.34 17.84
N PRO A 521 -34.61 -15.70 16.61
CA PRO A 521 -34.05 -14.75 15.66
C PRO A 521 -35.02 -13.59 15.34
N SER A 522 -34.47 -12.44 14.95
CA SER A 522 -35.17 -11.15 14.75
C SER A 522 -36.33 -11.16 13.75
N LYS A 523 -36.44 -12.19 12.90
CA LYS A 523 -37.57 -12.38 11.97
C LYS A 523 -38.82 -13.00 12.61
N GLY A 524 -38.74 -13.43 13.88
CA GLY A 524 -39.83 -14.07 14.61
C GLY A 524 -40.08 -15.51 14.14
N GLY A 525 -39.78 -16.49 14.99
CA GLY A 525 -39.95 -17.92 14.69
C GLY A 525 -38.94 -18.79 15.44
N PRO A 526 -39.09 -20.13 15.42
CA PRO A 526 -38.05 -21.04 15.88
C PRO A 526 -36.80 -20.95 14.99
N PRO A 527 -35.61 -21.29 15.51
CA PRO A 527 -34.37 -21.31 14.73
C PRO A 527 -34.49 -22.20 13.50
N ALA A 528 -33.86 -21.80 12.40
CA ALA A 528 -33.90 -22.49 11.11
C ALA A 528 -33.03 -23.76 11.17
N LEU A 529 -33.64 -24.89 11.50
CA LEU A 529 -32.99 -26.19 11.50
C LEU A 529 -33.04 -26.81 10.09
N PRO A 530 -31.93 -27.39 9.57
CA PRO A 530 -30.75 -27.84 10.30
C PRO A 530 -29.58 -26.83 10.39
N GLU A 531 -29.67 -25.68 9.73
CA GLU A 531 -28.55 -24.73 9.58
C GLU A 531 -28.08 -24.14 10.93
N GLU A 532 -28.99 -23.94 11.88
CA GLU A 532 -28.70 -23.41 13.21
C GLU A 532 -28.47 -24.51 14.28
N THR A 533 -28.39 -25.79 13.89
CA THR A 533 -28.30 -26.93 14.82
C THR A 533 -27.08 -26.82 15.75
N ASP A 534 -25.91 -26.44 15.23
CA ASP A 534 -24.69 -26.35 16.04
C ASP A 534 -24.79 -25.25 17.11
N ALA A 535 -25.31 -24.07 16.72
CA ALA A 535 -25.53 -22.94 17.63
C ALA A 535 -26.54 -23.32 18.72
N VAL A 536 -27.67 -23.91 18.33
CA VAL A 536 -28.73 -24.36 19.24
C VAL A 536 -28.21 -25.45 20.18
N THR A 537 -27.46 -26.43 19.67
CA THR A 537 -26.90 -27.53 20.47
C THR A 537 -25.86 -27.05 21.47
N SER A 538 -25.07 -26.03 21.15
CA SER A 538 -24.12 -25.43 22.09
C SER A 538 -24.80 -24.73 23.30
N LEU A 539 -26.08 -24.33 23.17
CA LEU A 539 -26.85 -23.69 24.23
C LEU A 539 -27.54 -24.68 25.18
N PHE A 540 -28.09 -25.77 24.65
CA PHE A 540 -29.02 -26.65 25.38
C PHE A 540 -28.46 -27.44 26.58
N PRO A 541 -27.23 -27.98 26.59
CA PRO A 541 -26.81 -28.88 27.68
C PRO A 541 -26.42 -28.20 29.01
N HIS A 542 -26.36 -26.86 29.09
CA HIS A 542 -25.65 -26.20 30.20
C HIS A 542 -26.32 -24.96 30.82
N LEU A 543 -27.61 -24.72 30.58
CA LEU A 543 -28.39 -23.79 31.41
C LEU A 543 -28.43 -24.30 32.87
N PRO A 544 -28.24 -23.44 33.89
CA PRO A 544 -28.37 -23.87 35.28
C PRO A 544 -29.78 -24.44 35.51
N PRO A 545 -29.95 -25.50 36.31
CA PRO A 545 -31.26 -26.09 36.61
C PRO A 545 -32.22 -25.13 37.35
N SER A 546 -31.77 -23.91 37.65
CA SER A 546 -32.51 -22.84 38.32
C SER A 546 -32.95 -21.70 37.38
N VAL A 547 -32.64 -21.78 36.07
CA VAL A 547 -33.31 -20.94 35.07
C VAL A 547 -34.59 -21.66 34.68
N PRO A 548 -35.78 -21.11 34.98
CA PRO A 548 -37.01 -21.80 34.65
C PRO A 548 -37.16 -21.86 33.12
N LEU A 549 -36.84 -23.02 32.53
CA LEU A 549 -37.17 -23.39 31.14
C LEU A 549 -38.69 -23.32 30.84
N TYR A 550 -39.51 -23.09 31.86
CA TYR A 550 -40.97 -22.96 31.77
C TYR A 550 -41.47 -21.78 30.92
N THR A 551 -40.64 -20.78 30.60
CA THR A 551 -41.05 -19.65 29.74
C THR A 551 -40.76 -19.88 28.25
N VAL A 552 -39.95 -20.88 27.90
CA VAL A 552 -39.63 -21.19 26.49
C VAL A 552 -40.53 -22.32 25.97
N SER A 553 -40.82 -23.35 26.77
CA SER A 553 -41.73 -24.44 26.34
C SER A 553 -43.20 -24.01 26.20
N SER A 554 -43.67 -23.01 26.94
CA SER A 554 -45.09 -22.61 26.92
C SER A 554 -45.51 -21.76 25.71
N LYS A 555 -44.57 -21.40 24.82
CA LYS A 555 -44.86 -20.69 23.55
C LYS A 555 -44.47 -21.47 22.29
N LEU A 556 -43.98 -22.70 22.42
CA LEU A 556 -43.71 -23.62 21.30
C LEU A 556 -44.87 -24.59 21.02
N GLN A 557 -45.94 -24.54 21.81
CA GLN A 557 -47.21 -25.18 21.46
C GLN A 557 -47.99 -24.27 20.52
N THR A 558 -47.86 -24.54 19.22
CA THR A 558 -48.93 -24.25 18.26
C THR A 558 -50.21 -24.94 18.75
N PRO A 559 -51.39 -24.28 18.78
CA PRO A 559 -52.63 -25.03 18.77
C PRO A 559 -52.72 -25.74 17.41
N ASN A 560 -52.88 -27.06 17.45
CA ASN A 560 -53.50 -27.77 16.33
C ASN A 560 -54.94 -27.27 16.20
N GLU A 561 -55.32 -26.95 14.95
CA GLU A 561 -56.66 -26.55 14.46
C GLU A 561 -57.16 -25.14 14.81
#